data_AF-C5BMM4-F1
#
_entry.id   AF-C5BMM4-F1
#
_cell.length_a   1.000
_cell.length_b   1.000
_cell.length_c   1.000
_cell.angle_alpha   90.00
_cell.angle_beta   90.00
_cell.angle_gamma   90.00
#
_symmetry.space_group_name_H-M   'P 1'
#
loop_
_entity.id
_entity.type
_entity.pdbx_description
1 polymer ?
#
loop_
_entity_poly.entity_id
_entity_poly.type
_entity_poly.pdbx_seq_one_letter_code
_entity_poly.pdbx_strand_id
1 'polypeptide(L)'
;MTVSISNKALGIKRTLTSFGVLLMLATWVSHAAATNAVTPPEEQSARLNAADGRLLSERGRWYLSFDNDLFAPKNRDQDYTYGINFAYTSDSIGRYPLPALLSQLDDSLGLEGARRAKTLEFGLYGFTPANVESSEADQDDRPYASLVYVSTSSESMDWENQVVLRSQLTLGMLGLDLVGNVQNLTHRATNGTEAGGWSHQISDGGEPTFRYSLARQQLVETGLLHTELKHTLAASVGYLTEVSWSLGVRTGNISTTWHSFKPEVKNYAESLASQKSKTPENYFWAGISVKARAYNAFLQGQFRESDVVYTYDELRPFVLEAWAGYTHEFASGYHINYGLRGHTSEIREGKGDRNVIWGGIMVGKSLI
;
A
#
# COMPACT_ATOMS: atom_id res chain seq x y z
N MET A 1 -37.04 1.44 -35.29
CA MET A 1 -35.59 1.34 -35.60
C MET A 1 -34.95 2.60 -35.05
N THR A 2 -34.47 2.54 -33.81
CA THR A 2 -33.85 3.69 -33.15
C THR A 2 -32.64 3.18 -32.40
N VAL A 3 -31.49 3.66 -32.83
CA VAL A 3 -30.15 3.17 -32.48
C VAL A 3 -29.79 3.62 -31.07
N SER A 4 -29.36 2.67 -30.23
CA SER A 4 -28.73 2.90 -28.94
C SER A 4 -27.30 3.41 -29.15
N ILE A 5 -27.04 4.65 -28.75
CA ILE A 5 -25.68 5.18 -28.55
C ILE A 5 -25.71 5.97 -27.25
N SER A 6 -25.36 5.34 -26.12
CA SER A 6 -24.78 6.04 -24.96
C SER A 6 -24.40 5.08 -23.82
N ASN A 7 -23.32 4.32 -23.99
CA ASN A 7 -22.56 3.77 -22.85
C ASN A 7 -21.06 4.09 -22.93
N LYS A 8 -20.52 4.39 -24.13
CA LYS A 8 -19.11 4.80 -24.30
C LYS A 8 -18.79 6.20 -23.74
N ALA A 9 -19.76 7.10 -23.66
CA ALA A 9 -19.55 8.48 -23.20
C ALA A 9 -19.35 8.58 -21.67
N LEU A 10 -19.84 7.61 -20.89
CA LEU A 10 -19.72 7.59 -19.42
C LEU A 10 -18.31 7.16 -18.98
N GLY A 11 -17.71 6.20 -19.68
CA GLY A 11 -16.34 5.74 -19.41
C GLY A 11 -15.27 6.80 -19.70
N ILE A 12 -15.41 7.54 -20.79
CA ILE A 12 -14.46 8.61 -21.17
C ILE A 12 -14.54 9.79 -20.20
N LYS A 13 -15.74 10.13 -19.69
CA LYS A 13 -15.89 11.17 -18.68
C LYS A 13 -15.20 10.80 -17.36
N ARG A 14 -15.30 9.54 -16.91
CA ARG A 14 -14.62 9.06 -15.68
C ARG A 14 -13.10 9.20 -15.77
N THR A 15 -12.48 8.80 -16.89
CA THR A 15 -11.01 8.88 -17.08
C THR A 15 -10.48 10.32 -17.12
N LEU A 16 -11.22 11.27 -17.71
CA LEU A 16 -10.84 12.68 -17.75
C LEU A 16 -10.96 13.38 -16.38
N THR A 17 -11.95 13.02 -15.56
CA THR A 17 -12.02 13.47 -14.16
C THR A 17 -10.86 12.93 -13.31
N SER A 18 -10.45 11.68 -13.50
CA SER A 18 -9.33 11.08 -12.75
C SER A 18 -7.99 11.76 -13.05
N PHE A 19 -7.75 12.18 -14.30
CA PHE A 19 -6.55 12.91 -14.69
C PHE A 19 -6.52 14.34 -14.11
N GLY A 20 -7.68 15.02 -14.08
CA GLY A 20 -7.82 16.33 -13.45
C GLY A 20 -7.62 16.30 -11.94
N VAL A 21 -8.11 15.26 -11.26
CA VAL A 21 -7.91 15.04 -9.82
C VAL A 21 -6.44 14.74 -9.52
N LEU A 22 -5.75 13.97 -10.36
CA LEU A 22 -4.32 13.69 -10.20
C LEU A 22 -3.46 14.95 -10.37
N LEU A 23 -3.76 15.80 -11.37
CA LEU A 23 -3.05 17.06 -11.58
C LEU A 23 -3.31 18.06 -10.44
N MET A 24 -4.55 18.15 -9.95
CA MET A 24 -4.89 18.98 -8.79
C MET A 24 -4.22 18.50 -7.50
N LEU A 25 -4.15 17.18 -7.28
CA LEU A 25 -3.48 16.59 -6.11
C LEU A 25 -1.95 16.74 -6.20
N ALA A 26 -1.36 16.52 -7.37
CA ALA A 26 0.07 16.75 -7.60
C ALA A 26 0.43 18.22 -7.41
N THR A 27 -0.38 19.15 -7.93
CA THR A 27 -0.17 20.59 -7.72
C THR A 27 -0.37 21.00 -6.26
N TRP A 28 -1.36 20.47 -5.53
CA TRP A 28 -1.53 20.75 -4.10
C TRP A 28 -0.38 20.21 -3.24
N VAL A 29 0.07 18.98 -3.49
CA VAL A 29 1.20 18.37 -2.78
C VAL A 29 2.49 19.14 -3.05
N SER A 30 2.70 19.62 -4.27
CA SER A 30 3.84 20.46 -4.65
C SER A 30 3.73 21.89 -4.11
N HIS A 31 2.55 22.51 -4.08
CA HIS A 31 2.37 23.87 -3.56
C HIS A 31 2.53 23.93 -2.04
N ALA A 32 2.07 22.91 -1.31
CA ALA A 32 2.30 22.78 0.12
C ALA A 32 3.79 22.58 0.49
N ALA A 33 4.63 22.14 -0.46
CA ALA A 33 6.08 22.08 -0.31
C ALA A 33 6.75 23.47 -0.43
N ALA A 34 6.17 24.40 -1.18
CA ALA A 34 6.77 25.72 -1.43
C ALA A 34 6.50 26.74 -0.31
N THR A 35 5.39 26.62 0.42
CA THR A 35 4.94 27.68 1.33
C THR A 35 5.54 27.64 2.74
N ASN A 36 6.29 26.59 3.10
CA ASN A 36 6.83 26.39 4.46
C ASN A 36 8.35 26.13 4.53
N ALA A 37 9.09 26.33 3.44
CA ALA A 37 10.54 26.09 3.43
C ALA A 37 11.31 27.28 4.03
N VAL A 38 12.03 27.06 5.13
CA VAL A 38 13.14 27.93 5.57
C VAL A 38 14.41 27.30 5.04
N THR A 39 15.11 27.99 4.13
CA THR A 39 16.27 27.46 3.39
C THR A 39 17.55 27.48 4.23
N PRO A 40 18.13 26.32 4.63
CA PRO A 40 19.48 26.18 5.16
C PRO A 40 20.54 26.22 4.03
N PRO A 41 21.82 26.40 4.37
CA PRO A 41 22.89 26.62 3.38
C PRO A 41 23.21 25.39 2.52
N GLU A 42 23.42 25.60 1.21
CA GLU A 42 23.73 24.58 0.19
C GLU A 42 24.82 23.57 0.60
N GLU A 43 25.81 23.97 1.39
CA GLU A 43 26.88 23.08 1.85
C GLU A 43 26.39 21.94 2.75
N GLN A 44 25.37 22.17 3.58
CA GLN A 44 24.81 21.14 4.45
C GLN A 44 24.01 20.11 3.64
N SER A 45 23.24 20.59 2.66
CA SER A 45 22.48 19.79 1.69
C SER A 45 23.41 18.93 0.83
N ALA A 46 24.52 19.50 0.35
CA ALA A 46 25.54 18.79 -0.42
C ALA A 46 26.25 17.69 0.39
N ARG A 47 26.53 17.92 1.68
CA ARG A 47 27.16 16.91 2.56
C ARG A 47 26.23 15.74 2.87
N LEU A 48 24.94 15.99 3.09
CA LEU A 48 23.94 14.94 3.33
C LEU A 48 23.69 14.09 2.07
N ASN A 49 23.60 14.73 0.89
CA ASN A 49 23.52 14.04 -0.40
C ASN A 49 24.77 13.21 -0.72
N ALA A 50 25.97 13.73 -0.41
CA ALA A 50 27.23 13.01 -0.61
C ALA A 50 27.43 11.84 0.38
N ALA A 51 26.91 11.94 1.60
CA ALA A 51 26.92 10.86 2.58
C ALA A 51 25.99 9.71 2.15
N ASP A 52 24.81 10.02 1.62
CA ASP A 52 23.91 9.03 1.01
C ASP A 52 24.58 8.35 -0.21
N GLY A 53 25.18 9.14 -1.10
CA GLY A 53 25.94 8.64 -2.26
C GLY A 53 27.13 7.72 -1.93
N ARG A 54 27.76 7.87 -0.74
CA ARG A 54 28.88 7.03 -0.27
C ARG A 54 28.46 5.82 0.56
N LEU A 55 27.23 5.77 1.07
CA LEU A 55 26.68 4.61 1.80
C LEU A 55 26.10 3.53 0.88
N LEU A 56 25.91 3.86 -0.41
CA LEU A 56 25.50 2.99 -1.52
C LEU A 56 26.68 2.14 -2.03
N SER A 57 27.18 1.24 -1.19
CA SER A 57 27.81 0.02 -1.70
C SER A 57 26.71 -0.85 -2.31
N GLU A 58 26.88 -1.27 -3.57
CA GLU A 58 26.02 -2.13 -4.39
C GLU A 58 25.48 -3.37 -3.64
N ARG A 59 24.40 -3.21 -2.85
CA ARG A 59 23.90 -4.27 -1.97
C ARG A 59 22.38 -4.31 -1.97
N GLY A 60 21.82 -5.41 -2.46
CA GLY A 60 20.38 -5.63 -2.56
C GLY A 60 19.76 -6.10 -1.24
N ARG A 61 18.44 -6.09 -1.15
CA ARG A 61 17.70 -6.52 0.05
C ARG A 61 16.40 -7.19 -0.34
N TRP A 62 15.98 -8.17 0.43
CA TRP A 62 14.69 -8.84 0.20
C TRP A 62 13.84 -8.84 1.46
N TYR A 63 12.53 -8.85 1.23
CA TYR A 63 11.47 -8.91 2.23
C TYR A 63 10.47 -9.97 1.79
N LEU A 64 10.01 -10.78 2.72
CA LEU A 64 8.88 -11.68 2.57
C LEU A 64 7.90 -11.31 3.67
N SER A 65 6.66 -11.00 3.30
CA SER A 65 5.61 -10.71 4.28
C SER A 65 4.43 -11.62 4.10
N PHE A 66 3.81 -11.94 5.22
CA PHE A 66 2.61 -12.73 5.32
C PHE A 66 1.65 -12.03 6.27
N ASP A 67 0.49 -11.65 5.76
CA ASP A 67 -0.60 -11.10 6.55
C ASP A 67 -1.73 -12.14 6.64
N ASN A 68 -2.37 -12.23 7.81
CA ASN A 68 -3.49 -13.14 8.05
C ASN A 68 -4.26 -12.76 9.31
N ASP A 69 -5.55 -13.11 9.37
CA ASP A 69 -6.40 -12.95 10.55
C ASP A 69 -5.95 -13.79 11.76
N LEU A 70 -5.21 -14.89 11.53
CA LEU A 70 -4.57 -15.71 12.57
C LEU A 70 -3.62 -14.91 13.47
N PHE A 71 -3.09 -13.79 12.97
CA PHE A 71 -2.19 -12.92 13.73
C PHE A 71 -2.94 -11.82 14.48
N ALA A 72 -4.26 -11.74 14.34
CA ALA A 72 -5.14 -10.80 15.04
C ALA A 72 -5.86 -11.47 16.22
N PRO A 73 -6.21 -10.72 17.29
CA PRO A 73 -6.87 -11.27 18.48
C PRO A 73 -8.25 -11.91 18.22
N LYS A 74 -8.90 -11.57 17.11
CA LYS A 74 -10.19 -12.12 16.69
C LYS A 74 -10.02 -12.80 15.34
N ASN A 75 -9.46 -14.01 15.37
CA ASN A 75 -9.27 -14.88 14.22
C ASN A 75 -10.63 -15.22 13.57
N ARG A 76 -11.00 -14.48 12.53
CA ARG A 76 -12.19 -14.72 11.72
C ARG A 76 -11.69 -14.68 10.29
N ASP A 77 -11.76 -15.79 9.55
CA ASP A 77 -11.32 -15.93 8.16
C ASP A 77 -12.23 -15.11 7.21
N GLN A 78 -12.24 -13.80 7.38
CA GLN A 78 -13.19 -12.88 6.78
C GLN A 78 -12.53 -11.52 6.56
N ASP A 79 -13.12 -10.74 5.68
CA ASP A 79 -12.60 -9.43 5.34
C ASP A 79 -11.26 -9.50 4.62
N TYR A 80 -10.18 -8.99 5.22
CA TYR A 80 -8.84 -9.11 4.64
C TYR A 80 -8.20 -10.41 5.14
N THR A 81 -8.53 -11.48 4.43
CA THR A 81 -8.28 -12.87 4.80
C THR A 81 -6.79 -13.18 4.90
N TYR A 82 -6.04 -12.83 3.86
CA TYR A 82 -4.60 -13.05 3.82
C TYR A 82 -3.90 -12.27 2.69
N GLY A 83 -2.59 -12.12 2.84
CA GLY A 83 -1.72 -11.55 1.83
C GLY A 83 -0.31 -12.12 1.89
N ILE A 84 0.30 -12.34 0.72
CA ILE A 84 1.68 -12.78 0.57
C ILE A 84 2.37 -11.82 -0.39
N ASN A 85 3.51 -11.27 0.01
CA ASN A 85 4.34 -10.48 -0.89
C ASN A 85 5.82 -10.81 -0.72
N PHE A 86 6.55 -10.61 -1.81
CA PHE A 86 7.99 -10.55 -1.80
C PHE A 86 8.44 -9.23 -2.43
N ALA A 87 9.33 -8.52 -1.75
CA ALA A 87 9.93 -7.30 -2.26
C ALA A 87 11.44 -7.44 -2.35
N TYR A 88 12.02 -6.96 -3.44
CA TYR A 88 13.46 -6.84 -3.63
C TYR A 88 13.84 -5.40 -3.90
N THR A 89 14.89 -4.92 -3.24
CA THR A 89 15.38 -3.55 -3.38
C THR A 89 16.85 -3.53 -3.80
N SER A 90 17.17 -2.83 -4.87
CA SER A 90 18.53 -2.65 -5.39
C SER A 90 18.57 -1.45 -6.36
N ASP A 91 19.70 -0.74 -6.40
CA ASP A 91 19.93 0.34 -7.37
C ASP A 91 19.92 -0.16 -8.83
N SER A 92 20.15 -1.47 -9.04
CA SER A 92 20.11 -2.10 -10.37
C SER A 92 18.69 -2.27 -10.94
N ILE A 93 17.64 -2.09 -10.13
CA ILE A 93 16.24 -2.31 -10.55
C ILE A 93 15.79 -1.25 -11.56
N GLY A 94 16.33 -0.03 -11.48
CA GLY A 94 15.90 1.10 -12.33
C GLY A 94 15.97 0.85 -13.84
N ARG A 95 16.68 -0.20 -14.29
CA ARG A 95 16.79 -0.58 -15.71
C ARG A 95 15.61 -1.41 -16.25
N TYR A 96 14.73 -1.92 -15.39
CA TYR A 96 13.61 -2.76 -15.83
C TYR A 96 12.45 -1.92 -16.41
N PRO A 97 11.60 -2.51 -17.28
CA PRO A 97 10.53 -1.77 -17.97
C PRO A 97 9.53 -1.08 -17.02
N LEU A 98 9.11 -1.74 -15.94
CA LEU A 98 8.14 -1.20 -15.00
C LEU A 98 8.70 0.01 -14.21
N PRO A 99 9.91 -0.04 -13.63
CA PRO A 99 10.64 1.12 -13.13
C PRO A 99 10.75 2.29 -14.11
N ALA A 100 11.08 2.01 -15.38
CA ALA A 100 11.19 3.04 -16.40
C ALA A 100 9.84 3.70 -16.70
N LEU A 101 8.75 2.92 -16.72
CA LEU A 101 7.39 3.45 -16.84
C LEU A 101 7.02 4.34 -15.65
N LEU A 102 7.37 3.95 -14.42
CA LEU A 102 7.16 4.79 -13.24
C LEU A 102 7.90 6.12 -13.38
N SER A 103 9.18 6.11 -13.77
CA SER A 103 9.96 7.34 -13.98
C SER A 103 9.31 8.26 -15.03
N GLN A 104 8.84 7.71 -16.15
CA GLN A 104 8.15 8.51 -17.18
C GLN A 104 6.84 9.13 -16.68
N LEU A 105 6.07 8.40 -15.87
CA LEU A 105 4.85 8.92 -15.26
C LEU A 105 5.18 10.04 -14.28
N ASP A 106 6.17 9.85 -13.41
CA ASP A 106 6.62 10.87 -12.46
C ASP A 106 7.07 12.15 -13.20
N ASP A 107 7.91 12.01 -14.24
CA ASP A 107 8.36 13.15 -15.05
C ASP A 107 7.18 13.91 -15.67
N SER A 108 6.17 13.18 -16.19
CA SER A 108 4.96 13.79 -16.79
C SER A 108 4.11 14.57 -15.78
N LEU A 109 4.24 14.28 -14.49
CA LEU A 109 3.54 14.94 -13.40
C LEU A 109 4.34 16.11 -12.79
N GLY A 110 5.47 16.47 -13.40
CA GLY A 110 6.37 17.52 -12.89
C GLY A 110 7.07 17.10 -11.60
N LEU A 111 7.15 15.80 -11.34
CA LEU A 111 7.80 15.22 -10.18
C LEU A 111 9.28 14.98 -10.49
N GLU A 112 9.99 16.04 -10.87
CA GLU A 112 11.41 15.98 -11.25
C GLU A 112 12.31 15.65 -10.04
N GLY A 113 13.49 15.10 -10.29
CA GLY A 113 14.52 14.75 -9.29
C GLY A 113 15.24 13.45 -9.60
N ALA A 114 16.32 13.13 -8.87
CA ALA A 114 17.08 11.88 -9.02
C ALA A 114 16.31 10.63 -8.52
N ARG A 115 15.08 10.46 -9.01
CA ARG A 115 14.14 9.37 -8.71
C ARG A 115 14.48 8.19 -9.59
N ARG A 116 15.14 7.19 -9.01
CA ARG A 116 15.21 5.87 -9.64
C ARG A 116 14.36 4.93 -8.84
N ALA A 117 13.50 4.16 -9.49
CA ALA A 117 12.77 3.11 -8.80
C ALA A 117 13.79 2.10 -8.30
N LYS A 118 13.78 1.83 -7.00
CA LYS A 118 14.77 0.95 -6.34
C LYS A 118 14.16 -0.34 -5.84
N THR A 119 12.84 -0.47 -5.90
CA THR A 119 12.12 -1.61 -5.34
C THR A 119 11.24 -2.23 -6.41
N LEU A 120 11.29 -3.55 -6.51
CA LEU A 120 10.35 -4.38 -7.23
C LEU A 120 9.67 -5.29 -6.22
N GLU A 121 8.36 -5.38 -6.28
CA GLU A 121 7.57 -6.24 -5.41
C GLU A 121 6.58 -7.02 -6.25
N PHE A 122 6.31 -8.24 -5.84
CA PHE A 122 5.19 -9.02 -6.35
C PHE A 122 4.45 -9.63 -5.18
N GLY A 123 3.14 -9.75 -5.32
CA GLY A 123 2.32 -10.29 -4.25
C GLY A 123 0.94 -10.68 -4.71
N LEU A 124 0.23 -11.29 -3.78
CA LEU A 124 -1.17 -11.59 -3.91
C LEU A 124 -1.88 -11.36 -2.58
N TYR A 125 -3.15 -11.02 -2.64
CA TYR A 125 -4.01 -11.00 -1.46
C TYR A 125 -5.46 -11.25 -1.84
N GLY A 126 -6.19 -11.75 -0.85
CA GLY A 126 -7.58 -12.14 -0.97
C GLY A 126 -8.45 -11.50 0.10
N PHE A 127 -9.71 -11.35 -0.26
CA PHE A 127 -10.77 -10.92 0.62
C PHE A 127 -11.95 -11.87 0.56
N THR A 128 -12.58 -12.15 1.70
CA THR A 128 -13.68 -13.11 1.82
C THR A 128 -14.85 -12.52 2.61
N PRO A 129 -16.11 -12.91 2.32
CA PRO A 129 -17.24 -12.66 3.21
C PRO A 129 -17.09 -13.43 4.54
N ALA A 130 -17.96 -13.17 5.51
CA ALA A 130 -17.94 -13.86 6.79
C ALA A 130 -18.28 -15.36 6.67
N ASN A 131 -19.12 -15.75 5.70
CA ASN A 131 -19.46 -17.14 5.45
C ASN A 131 -18.65 -17.70 4.28
N VAL A 132 -17.44 -18.19 4.57
CA VAL A 132 -16.53 -18.71 3.54
C VAL A 132 -16.96 -20.05 2.95
N GLU A 133 -17.72 -20.86 3.70
CA GLU A 133 -18.13 -22.20 3.28
C GLU A 133 -19.25 -22.17 2.22
N SER A 134 -19.97 -21.05 2.11
CA SER A 134 -21.01 -20.86 1.10
C SER A 134 -20.41 -20.85 -0.30
N SER A 135 -20.98 -21.67 -1.19
CA SER A 135 -20.74 -21.59 -2.63
C SER A 135 -21.51 -20.46 -3.30
N GLU A 136 -22.56 -19.96 -2.66
CA GLU A 136 -23.39 -18.86 -3.19
C GLU A 136 -22.83 -17.50 -2.77
N ALA A 137 -22.99 -16.51 -3.64
CA ALA A 137 -22.64 -15.13 -3.36
C ALA A 137 -23.57 -14.50 -2.30
N ASP A 138 -23.00 -13.86 -1.27
CA ASP A 138 -23.76 -13.17 -0.22
C ASP A 138 -23.91 -11.69 -0.56
N GLN A 139 -25.14 -11.29 -0.93
CA GLN A 139 -25.46 -9.92 -1.32
C GLN A 139 -25.44 -8.94 -0.13
N ASP A 140 -25.52 -9.44 1.11
CA ASP A 140 -25.50 -8.62 2.32
C ASP A 140 -24.08 -8.50 2.92
N ASP A 141 -23.08 -9.11 2.30
CA ASP A 141 -21.69 -9.10 2.77
C ASP A 141 -20.76 -8.60 1.66
N ARG A 142 -19.48 -8.42 1.99
CA ARG A 142 -18.47 -8.08 1.00
C ARG A 142 -18.30 -9.22 -0.02
N PRO A 143 -18.03 -8.91 -1.29
CA PRO A 143 -17.70 -9.94 -2.27
C PRO A 143 -16.38 -10.62 -1.92
N TYR A 144 -16.20 -11.83 -2.42
CA TYR A 144 -14.87 -12.36 -2.63
C TYR A 144 -14.13 -11.42 -3.57
N ALA A 145 -12.86 -11.13 -3.30
CA ALA A 145 -12.05 -10.35 -4.21
C ALA A 145 -10.59 -10.72 -4.06
N SER A 146 -9.84 -10.67 -5.15
CA SER A 146 -8.43 -10.98 -5.13
C SER A 146 -7.63 -10.03 -6.01
N LEU A 147 -6.35 -9.86 -5.67
CA LEU A 147 -5.38 -9.20 -6.53
C LEU A 147 -4.12 -10.05 -6.58
N VAL A 148 -3.59 -10.27 -7.79
CA VAL A 148 -2.20 -10.66 -8.02
C VAL A 148 -1.50 -9.49 -8.70
N TYR A 149 -0.36 -9.05 -8.18
CA TYR A 149 0.27 -7.82 -8.65
C TYR A 149 1.80 -7.87 -8.73
N VAL A 150 2.32 -6.95 -9.51
CA VAL A 150 3.71 -6.49 -9.48
C VAL A 150 3.71 -4.97 -9.26
N SER A 151 4.60 -4.48 -8.40
CA SER A 151 4.72 -3.06 -8.13
C SER A 151 6.18 -2.62 -8.16
N THR A 152 6.37 -1.33 -8.45
CA THR A 152 7.66 -0.67 -8.29
C THR A 152 7.46 0.68 -7.62
N SER A 153 8.47 1.11 -6.86
CA SER A 153 8.42 2.40 -6.18
C SER A 153 9.74 3.16 -6.27
N SER A 154 9.62 4.48 -6.27
CA SER A 154 10.73 5.42 -6.20
C SER A 154 10.52 6.39 -5.06
N GLU A 155 11.63 6.87 -4.51
CA GLU A 155 11.66 7.80 -3.40
C GLU A 155 12.71 8.87 -3.69
N SER A 156 12.36 10.11 -3.33
CA SER A 156 13.28 11.23 -3.27
C SER A 156 13.20 11.87 -1.89
N MET A 157 14.36 12.20 -1.34
CA MET A 157 14.48 12.86 -0.04
C MET A 157 14.92 14.31 -0.25
N ASP A 158 14.14 15.22 0.31
CA ASP A 158 14.54 16.58 0.61
C ASP A 158 15.02 16.62 2.06
N TRP A 159 16.34 16.56 2.22
CA TRP A 159 17.03 16.62 3.52
C TRP A 159 16.85 17.95 4.23
N GLU A 160 16.58 19.00 3.47
CA GLU A 160 16.47 20.35 3.96
C GLU A 160 15.20 20.51 4.80
N ASN A 161 14.08 20.11 4.20
CA ASN A 161 12.76 20.24 4.80
C ASN A 161 12.34 18.96 5.56
N GLN A 162 13.20 17.94 5.60
CA GLN A 162 12.91 16.61 6.13
C GLN A 162 11.64 16.02 5.51
N VAL A 163 11.57 16.07 4.17
CA VAL A 163 10.43 15.61 3.38
C VAL A 163 10.86 14.45 2.49
N VAL A 164 10.07 13.38 2.49
CA VAL A 164 10.17 12.32 1.48
C VAL A 164 8.98 12.39 0.57
N LEU A 165 9.24 12.36 -0.73
CA LEU A 165 8.23 12.12 -1.74
C LEU A 165 8.42 10.72 -2.31
N ARG A 166 7.35 9.95 -2.32
CA ARG A 166 7.33 8.56 -2.78
C ARG A 166 6.26 8.38 -3.83
N SER A 167 6.63 7.77 -4.96
CA SER A 167 5.71 7.30 -5.99
C SER A 167 5.74 5.78 -6.06
N GLN A 168 4.61 5.18 -6.41
CA GLN A 168 4.52 3.74 -6.66
C GLN A 168 3.52 3.48 -7.78
N LEU A 169 3.92 2.59 -8.70
CA LEU A 169 3.07 2.03 -9.72
C LEU A 169 2.89 0.54 -9.45
N THR A 170 1.64 0.12 -9.31
CA THR A 170 1.21 -1.27 -9.20
C THR A 170 0.45 -1.65 -10.46
N LEU A 171 0.82 -2.75 -11.10
CA LEU A 171 0.05 -3.41 -12.15
C LEU A 171 -0.40 -4.77 -11.64
N GLY A 172 -1.65 -5.16 -11.91
CA GLY A 172 -2.17 -6.41 -11.39
C GLY A 172 -3.33 -6.98 -12.18
N MET A 173 -3.80 -8.12 -11.71
CA MET A 173 -4.95 -8.84 -12.21
C MET A 173 -5.90 -9.06 -11.04
N LEU A 174 -7.13 -8.52 -11.14
CA LEU A 174 -8.21 -8.79 -10.22
C LEU A 174 -8.85 -10.15 -10.56
N GLY A 175 -9.30 -10.89 -9.56
CA GLY A 175 -10.19 -12.03 -9.77
C GLY A 175 -9.55 -13.27 -10.38
N LEU A 176 -8.26 -13.52 -10.12
CA LEU A 176 -7.59 -14.76 -10.56
C LEU A 176 -7.83 -15.90 -9.57
N ASP A 177 -8.27 -17.05 -10.07
CA ASP A 177 -8.51 -18.28 -9.30
C ASP A 177 -7.30 -18.74 -8.49
N LEU A 178 -6.09 -18.33 -8.89
CA LEU A 178 -4.84 -18.63 -8.18
C LEU A 178 -4.94 -18.29 -6.70
N VAL A 179 -5.59 -17.19 -6.34
CA VAL A 179 -5.71 -16.75 -4.94
C VAL A 179 -6.56 -17.75 -4.17
N GLY A 180 -7.79 -18.04 -4.60
CA GLY A 180 -8.63 -19.06 -3.95
C GLY A 180 -7.98 -20.45 -3.88
N ASN A 181 -7.24 -20.85 -4.92
CA ASN A 181 -6.48 -22.10 -4.94
C ASN A 181 -5.40 -22.15 -3.84
N VAL A 182 -4.69 -21.04 -3.61
CA VAL A 182 -3.68 -20.93 -2.54
C VAL A 182 -4.34 -21.01 -1.15
N GLN A 183 -5.47 -20.33 -0.95
CA GLN A 183 -6.21 -20.41 0.33
C GLN A 183 -6.67 -21.84 0.62
N ASN A 184 -7.38 -22.47 -0.33
CA ASN A 184 -7.91 -23.82 -0.15
C ASN A 184 -6.81 -24.87 -0.04
N LEU A 185 -5.64 -24.66 -0.66
CA LEU A 185 -4.47 -25.51 -0.44
C LEU A 185 -3.99 -25.43 1.02
N THR A 186 -3.87 -24.23 1.57
CA THR A 186 -3.49 -24.04 2.99
C THR A 186 -4.55 -24.66 3.90
N HIS A 187 -5.84 -24.45 3.64
CA HIS A 187 -6.92 -25.01 4.45
C HIS A 187 -6.87 -26.54 4.47
N ARG A 188 -6.67 -27.19 3.31
CA ARG A 188 -6.45 -28.65 3.26
C ARG A 188 -5.22 -29.09 4.05
N ALA A 189 -4.13 -28.33 3.98
CA ALA A 189 -2.90 -28.66 4.69
C ALA A 189 -3.02 -28.50 6.22
N THR A 190 -3.91 -27.62 6.70
CA THR A 190 -4.12 -27.33 8.12
C THR A 190 -5.42 -27.89 8.68
N ASN A 191 -6.13 -28.76 7.94
CA ASN A 191 -7.47 -29.28 8.29
C ASN A 191 -8.53 -28.18 8.55
N GLY A 192 -8.45 -27.06 7.82
CA GLY A 192 -9.49 -26.02 7.78
C GLY A 192 -10.57 -26.31 6.74
N THR A 193 -11.72 -25.63 6.82
CA THR A 193 -12.78 -25.74 5.81
C THR A 193 -12.43 -24.97 4.55
N GLU A 194 -12.65 -25.54 3.37
CA GLU A 194 -12.40 -24.84 2.10
C GLU A 194 -13.43 -23.74 1.83
N ALA A 195 -12.97 -22.65 1.21
CA ALA A 195 -13.83 -21.57 0.75
C ALA A 195 -14.50 -21.96 -0.58
N GLY A 196 -15.83 -21.91 -0.60
CA GLY A 196 -16.66 -22.39 -1.72
C GLY A 196 -17.03 -21.32 -2.75
N GLY A 197 -16.93 -20.03 -2.40
CA GLY A 197 -17.51 -18.93 -3.17
C GLY A 197 -16.55 -18.20 -4.12
N TRP A 198 -15.33 -18.69 -4.34
CA TRP A 198 -14.31 -18.00 -5.15
C TRP A 198 -14.72 -17.75 -6.61
N SER A 199 -15.63 -18.55 -7.17
CA SER A 199 -16.22 -18.33 -8.51
C SER A 199 -17.11 -17.10 -8.60
N HIS A 200 -17.48 -16.49 -7.46
CA HIS A 200 -18.28 -15.27 -7.37
C HIS A 200 -17.43 -14.05 -7.00
N GLN A 201 -16.11 -14.14 -7.14
CA GLN A 201 -15.21 -13.03 -6.82
C GLN A 201 -15.36 -11.87 -7.80
N ILE A 202 -15.03 -10.66 -7.34
CA ILE A 202 -14.88 -9.49 -8.20
C ILE A 202 -13.96 -9.84 -9.36
N SER A 203 -14.45 -9.57 -10.57
CA SER A 203 -13.74 -9.80 -11.82
C SER A 203 -13.31 -11.27 -12.04
N ASP A 204 -14.13 -12.23 -11.61
CA ASP A 204 -13.87 -13.67 -11.75
C ASP A 204 -13.36 -14.05 -13.16
N GLY A 205 -12.32 -14.89 -13.20
CA GLY A 205 -11.61 -15.26 -14.42
C GLY A 205 -10.56 -14.26 -14.89
N GLY A 206 -10.26 -13.21 -14.13
CA GLY A 206 -9.14 -12.31 -14.36
C GLY A 206 -9.49 -11.02 -15.10
N GLU A 207 -9.09 -9.88 -14.54
CA GLU A 207 -9.19 -8.57 -15.18
C GLU A 207 -7.97 -7.69 -14.88
N PRO A 208 -7.28 -7.14 -15.90
CA PRO A 208 -6.16 -6.24 -15.68
C PRO A 208 -6.55 -4.98 -14.91
N THR A 209 -5.69 -4.54 -14.02
CA THR A 209 -5.86 -3.31 -13.26
C THR A 209 -4.51 -2.63 -12.99
N PHE A 210 -4.58 -1.39 -12.52
CA PHE A 210 -3.41 -0.65 -12.08
C PHE A 210 -3.74 0.23 -10.89
N ARG A 211 -2.69 0.68 -10.20
CA ARG A 211 -2.75 1.78 -9.24
C ARG A 211 -1.48 2.59 -9.29
N TYR A 212 -1.63 3.91 -9.38
CA TYR A 212 -0.54 4.86 -9.17
C TYR A 212 -0.78 5.60 -7.86
N SER A 213 0.24 5.70 -7.02
CA SER A 213 0.14 6.39 -5.73
C SER A 213 1.30 7.34 -5.50
N LEU A 214 1.02 8.44 -4.82
CA LEU A 214 1.97 9.46 -4.41
C LEU A 214 1.82 9.70 -2.91
N ALA A 215 2.93 9.78 -2.18
CA ALA A 215 2.93 10.08 -0.75
C ALA A 215 4.02 11.09 -0.40
N ARG A 216 3.63 12.16 0.29
CA ARG A 216 4.52 13.14 0.90
C ARG A 216 4.57 12.89 2.40
N GLN A 217 5.74 12.47 2.89
CA GLN A 217 6.01 12.22 4.30
C GLN A 217 6.87 13.35 4.83
N GLN A 218 6.63 13.80 6.05
CA GLN A 218 7.45 14.83 6.67
C GLN A 218 7.66 14.53 8.14
N LEU A 219 8.91 14.62 8.58
CA LEU A 219 9.29 14.51 9.99
C LEU A 219 8.68 15.69 10.76
N VAL A 220 8.12 15.40 11.93
CA VAL A 220 7.63 16.40 12.88
C VAL A 220 8.67 16.52 13.99
N GLU A 221 9.16 17.73 14.20
CA GLU A 221 10.07 18.01 15.31
C GLU A 221 9.41 17.66 16.65
N THR A 222 10.16 16.95 17.49
CA THR A 222 9.70 16.53 18.81
C THR A 222 10.85 16.65 19.81
N GLY A 223 10.53 17.09 21.03
CA GLY A 223 11.49 17.13 22.14
C GLY A 223 11.68 15.79 22.86
N LEU A 224 10.97 14.75 22.42
CA LEU A 224 11.00 13.43 23.05
C LEU A 224 12.24 12.64 22.60
N LEU A 225 13.04 12.20 23.58
CA LEU A 225 14.19 11.34 23.30
C LEU A 225 13.74 10.01 22.68
N HIS A 226 14.54 9.50 21.75
CA HIS A 226 14.33 8.21 21.09
C HIS A 226 12.95 8.04 20.44
N THR A 227 12.31 9.14 20.06
CA THR A 227 10.98 9.14 19.48
C THR A 227 11.00 9.97 18.21
N GLU A 228 10.44 9.40 17.15
CA GLU A 228 10.26 10.10 15.89
C GLU A 228 8.79 10.12 15.54
N LEU A 229 8.29 11.31 15.20
CA LEU A 229 6.92 11.55 14.78
C LEU A 229 6.95 12.02 13.33
N LYS A 230 6.01 11.57 12.52
CA LYS A 230 5.85 12.05 11.15
C LYS A 230 4.38 12.16 10.78
N HIS A 231 4.10 13.04 9.84
CA HIS A 231 2.82 13.09 9.15
C HIS A 231 3.00 12.77 7.68
N THR A 232 1.98 12.16 7.09
CA THR A 232 2.00 11.73 5.70
C THR A 232 0.68 12.11 5.04
N LEU A 233 0.78 12.79 3.89
CA LEU A 233 -0.33 12.98 2.97
C LEU A 233 -0.10 12.05 1.78
N ALA A 234 -1.07 11.20 1.48
CA ALA A 234 -0.98 10.29 0.34
C ALA A 234 -2.24 10.36 -0.53
N ALA A 235 -2.07 10.06 -1.81
CA ALA A 235 -3.15 9.96 -2.77
C ALA A 235 -2.89 8.80 -3.73
N SER A 236 -3.95 8.19 -4.25
CA SER A 236 -3.84 7.17 -5.28
C SER A 236 -5.02 7.19 -6.25
N VAL A 237 -4.76 6.69 -7.45
CA VAL A 237 -5.74 6.48 -8.52
C VAL A 237 -5.56 5.08 -9.11
N GLY A 238 -6.66 4.45 -9.53
CA GLY A 238 -6.65 3.07 -10.06
C GLY A 238 -7.68 2.21 -9.33
N TYR A 239 -7.39 0.91 -9.12
CA TYR A 239 -8.29 -0.01 -8.39
C TYR A 239 -8.63 0.47 -6.97
N LEU A 240 -7.79 1.32 -6.39
CA LEU A 240 -8.08 2.03 -5.15
C LEU A 240 -7.81 3.51 -5.38
N THR A 241 -8.87 4.33 -5.36
CA THR A 241 -8.78 5.78 -5.51
C THR A 241 -9.16 6.45 -4.20
N GLU A 242 -8.17 7.03 -3.55
CA GLU A 242 -8.34 7.63 -2.23
C GLU A 242 -7.28 8.70 -1.96
N VAL A 243 -7.58 9.57 -0.99
CA VAL A 243 -6.65 10.49 -0.35
C VAL A 243 -6.60 10.14 1.13
N SER A 244 -5.42 10.18 1.74
CA SER A 244 -5.25 9.90 3.16
C SER A 244 -4.31 10.89 3.83
N TRP A 245 -4.62 11.18 5.09
CA TRP A 245 -3.72 11.88 6.00
C TRP A 245 -3.44 10.99 7.20
N SER A 246 -2.17 10.87 7.55
CA SER A 246 -1.69 9.91 8.54
C SER A 246 -0.74 10.55 9.51
N LEU A 247 -0.81 10.10 10.77
CA LEU A 247 0.19 10.37 11.81
C LEU A 247 0.83 9.05 12.22
N GLY A 248 2.16 9.01 12.24
CA GLY A 248 2.93 7.83 12.61
C GLY A 248 4.01 8.18 13.61
N VAL A 249 4.19 7.32 14.61
CA VAL A 249 5.23 7.44 15.63
C VAL A 249 6.03 6.15 15.69
N ARG A 250 7.34 6.27 15.91
CA ARG A 250 8.19 5.16 16.33
C ARG A 250 9.07 5.56 17.50
N THR A 251 9.29 4.65 18.43
CA THR A 251 10.03 4.90 19.65
C THR A 251 10.82 3.68 20.09
N GLY A 252 12.06 3.87 20.53
CA GLY A 252 12.96 2.79 20.95
C GLY A 252 14.40 3.01 20.50
N ASN A 253 15.17 1.93 20.40
CA ASN A 253 16.53 1.99 19.88
C ASN A 253 16.49 1.99 18.34
N ILE A 254 16.53 3.19 17.79
CA ILE A 254 16.42 3.48 16.36
C ILE A 254 17.78 4.00 15.87
N SER A 255 18.31 3.38 14.82
CA SER A 255 19.52 3.87 14.13
C SER A 255 19.33 4.08 12.63
N THR A 256 18.20 3.64 12.07
CA THR A 256 17.80 3.94 10.71
C THR A 256 17.18 5.32 10.62
N THR A 257 17.26 5.94 9.43
CA THR A 257 16.60 7.23 9.16
C THR A 257 15.08 7.14 9.34
N TRP A 258 14.44 8.23 9.76
CA TRP A 258 12.99 8.30 10.03
C TRP A 258 12.10 7.85 8.88
N HIS A 259 12.56 8.01 7.64
CA HIS A 259 11.84 7.58 6.45
C HIS A 259 12.08 6.12 6.07
N SER A 260 12.93 5.39 6.80
CA SER A 260 13.20 3.98 6.52
C SER A 260 11.92 3.15 6.70
N PHE A 261 11.16 3.37 7.76
CA PHE A 261 9.98 2.59 8.09
C PHE A 261 8.70 3.36 7.76
N LYS A 262 7.82 2.81 6.92
CA LYS A 262 6.70 3.58 6.31
C LYS A 262 5.32 2.92 6.41
N PRO A 263 4.88 2.41 7.57
CA PRO A 263 3.64 1.65 7.67
C PRO A 263 2.43 2.39 7.07
N GLU A 264 2.37 3.71 7.18
CA GLU A 264 1.23 4.52 6.74
C GLU A 264 0.93 4.52 5.23
N VAL A 265 1.88 4.07 4.38
CA VAL A 265 1.64 3.96 2.91
C VAL A 265 1.40 2.51 2.45
N LYS A 266 1.39 1.55 3.38
CA LYS A 266 1.08 0.13 3.12
C LYS A 266 -0.40 -0.01 2.80
N ASN A 267 -0.73 -0.65 1.69
CA ASN A 267 -2.10 -0.98 1.30
C ASN A 267 -2.23 -2.51 1.33
N TYR A 268 -3.01 -3.03 2.28
CA TYR A 268 -3.20 -4.48 2.45
C TYR A 268 -1.86 -5.23 2.49
N ALA A 269 -1.56 -6.10 1.53
CA ALA A 269 -0.32 -6.88 1.51
C ALA A 269 0.87 -6.12 0.94
N GLU A 270 0.74 -4.89 0.44
CA GLU A 270 1.87 -4.19 -0.20
C GLU A 270 3.02 -3.94 0.81
N SER A 271 4.23 -4.40 0.50
CA SER A 271 5.40 -4.24 1.36
C SER A 271 6.17 -2.96 1.07
N LEU A 272 6.81 -2.44 2.11
CA LEU A 272 7.60 -1.23 2.05
C LEU A 272 8.99 -1.56 2.54
N ALA A 273 9.87 -1.78 1.56
CA ALA A 273 11.27 -2.03 1.83
C ALA A 273 11.85 -0.89 2.67
N SER A 274 12.31 -1.22 3.88
CA SER A 274 12.95 -0.25 4.78
C SER A 274 14.33 0.15 4.26
N GLN A 275 14.95 1.23 4.77
CA GLN A 275 16.37 1.56 4.54
C GLN A 275 17.32 0.82 5.52
N LYS A 276 18.62 0.86 5.21
CA LYS A 276 19.67 0.00 5.78
C LYS A 276 19.96 0.37 7.24
N SER A 277 19.94 -0.60 8.15
CA SER A 277 20.74 -0.50 9.37
C SER A 277 22.02 -1.33 9.25
N LYS A 278 23.09 -0.85 9.87
CA LYS A 278 24.30 -1.65 10.15
C LYS A 278 24.35 -2.08 11.62
N THR A 279 23.36 -1.68 12.40
CA THR A 279 23.34 -1.78 13.85
C THR A 279 22.05 -2.45 14.29
N PRO A 280 22.07 -3.25 15.38
CA PRO A 280 20.84 -3.80 15.92
C PRO A 280 19.88 -2.71 16.33
N GLU A 281 18.63 -2.83 15.91
CA GLU A 281 17.55 -1.89 16.23
C GLU A 281 16.37 -2.63 16.83
N ASN A 282 15.69 -1.95 17.74
CA ASN A 282 14.42 -2.41 18.24
C ASN A 282 13.55 -1.23 18.61
N TYR A 283 12.37 -1.18 18.03
CA TYR A 283 11.45 -0.08 18.27
C TYR A 283 10.00 -0.51 18.14
N PHE A 284 9.16 0.14 18.93
CA PHE A 284 7.72 0.10 18.76
C PHE A 284 7.31 1.18 17.78
N TRP A 285 6.22 0.95 17.09
CA TRP A 285 5.64 1.91 16.17
C TRP A 285 4.13 1.84 16.20
N ALA A 286 3.49 2.96 15.97
CA ALA A 286 2.03 3.08 15.93
C ALA A 286 1.62 4.24 15.02
N GLY A 287 0.35 4.28 14.65
CA GLY A 287 -0.19 5.40 13.90
C GLY A 287 -1.67 5.28 13.61
N ILE A 288 -2.19 6.36 13.07
CA ILE A 288 -3.58 6.51 12.65
C ILE A 288 -3.63 7.17 11.27
N SER A 289 -4.67 6.86 10.51
CA SER A 289 -4.94 7.47 9.21
C SER A 289 -6.43 7.76 9.06
N VAL A 290 -6.73 8.91 8.46
CA VAL A 290 -8.05 9.23 7.94
C VAL A 290 -7.97 9.11 6.44
N LYS A 291 -8.79 8.22 5.86
CA LYS A 291 -8.86 7.95 4.43
C LYS A 291 -10.18 8.44 3.87
N ALA A 292 -10.11 9.24 2.80
CA ALA A 292 -11.25 9.62 1.98
C ALA A 292 -11.21 8.81 0.68
N ARG A 293 -12.11 7.84 0.55
CA ARG A 293 -12.14 6.85 -0.52
C ARG A 293 -13.23 7.18 -1.54
N ALA A 294 -12.82 7.37 -2.78
CA ALA A 294 -13.71 7.66 -3.90
C ALA A 294 -14.08 6.39 -4.68
N TYR A 295 -13.15 5.42 -4.75
CA TYR A 295 -13.38 4.17 -5.44
C TYR A 295 -12.57 3.02 -4.84
N ASN A 296 -13.22 1.86 -4.69
CA ASN A 296 -12.63 0.60 -4.26
C ASN A 296 -13.07 -0.55 -5.17
N ALA A 297 -12.22 -1.00 -6.09
CA ALA A 297 -12.56 -2.09 -6.99
C ALA A 297 -12.93 -3.39 -6.25
N PHE A 298 -12.37 -3.63 -5.06
CA PHE A 298 -12.66 -4.82 -4.25
C PHE A 298 -14.09 -4.85 -3.68
N LEU A 299 -14.82 -3.75 -3.73
CA LEU A 299 -16.23 -3.67 -3.33
C LEU A 299 -17.13 -3.26 -4.49
N GLN A 300 -16.63 -2.45 -5.42
CA GLN A 300 -17.43 -1.80 -6.46
C GLN A 300 -17.28 -2.46 -7.84
N GLY A 301 -16.41 -3.46 -7.99
CA GLY A 301 -16.09 -4.08 -9.27
C GLY A 301 -15.32 -3.14 -10.22
N GLN A 302 -14.99 -3.64 -11.41
CA GLN A 302 -14.31 -2.88 -12.47
C GLN A 302 -15.10 -2.92 -13.79
N PHE A 303 -14.49 -3.30 -14.93
CA PHE A 303 -15.17 -3.34 -16.24
C PHE A 303 -15.90 -4.65 -16.45
N ARG A 304 -15.40 -5.76 -15.87
CA ARG A 304 -16.10 -7.04 -15.87
C ARG A 304 -17.27 -6.99 -14.88
N GLU A 305 -18.39 -7.58 -15.26
CA GLU A 305 -19.53 -7.76 -14.36
C GLU A 305 -19.14 -8.69 -13.20
N SER A 306 -19.76 -8.49 -12.04
CA SER A 306 -19.52 -9.28 -10.82
C SER A 306 -20.83 -9.41 -10.06
N ASP A 307 -21.00 -10.53 -9.35
CA ASP A 307 -22.31 -10.90 -8.78
C ASP A 307 -22.71 -10.05 -7.57
N VAL A 308 -21.71 -9.58 -6.80
CA VAL A 308 -21.90 -8.70 -5.65
C VAL A 308 -21.01 -7.48 -5.85
N VAL A 309 -21.63 -6.31 -5.95
CA VAL A 309 -20.95 -5.02 -6.04
C VAL A 309 -21.72 -3.97 -5.24
N TYR A 310 -21.00 -3.01 -4.69
CA TYR A 310 -21.56 -1.89 -3.95
C TYR A 310 -21.49 -0.60 -4.77
N THR A 311 -22.55 0.18 -4.70
CA THR A 311 -22.59 1.56 -5.18
C THR A 311 -21.89 2.50 -4.20
N TYR A 312 -21.61 3.73 -4.63
CA TYR A 312 -20.89 4.69 -3.77
C TYR A 312 -21.71 5.09 -2.53
N ASP A 313 -23.03 5.16 -2.64
CA ASP A 313 -23.92 5.52 -1.54
C ASP A 313 -24.06 4.41 -0.49
N GLU A 314 -23.84 3.15 -0.85
CA GLU A 314 -23.80 2.02 0.09
C GLU A 314 -22.47 1.92 0.85
N LEU A 315 -21.45 2.68 0.44
CA LEU A 315 -20.14 2.70 1.07
C LEU A 315 -19.92 3.94 1.95
N ARG A 316 -19.08 3.77 2.97
CA ARG A 316 -18.58 4.88 3.79
C ARG A 316 -17.40 5.52 3.06
N PRO A 317 -17.50 6.81 2.66
CA PRO A 317 -16.43 7.49 1.96
C PRO A 317 -15.25 7.82 2.88
N PHE A 318 -15.45 7.77 4.20
CA PHE A 318 -14.40 8.00 5.18
C PHE A 318 -14.15 6.74 5.99
N VAL A 319 -12.87 6.35 6.06
CA VAL A 319 -12.39 5.20 6.80
C VAL A 319 -11.30 5.67 7.76
N LEU A 320 -11.42 5.31 9.03
CA LEU A 320 -10.37 5.51 10.02
C LEU A 320 -9.57 4.22 10.14
N GLU A 321 -8.27 4.29 9.91
CA GLU A 321 -7.34 3.17 10.05
C GLU A 321 -6.37 3.43 11.20
N ALA A 322 -6.01 2.38 11.94
CA ALA A 322 -4.97 2.42 12.95
C ALA A 322 -4.05 1.22 12.83
N TRP A 323 -2.79 1.40 13.19
CA TRP A 323 -1.81 0.32 13.23
C TRP A 323 -0.86 0.47 14.41
N ALA A 324 -0.33 -0.66 14.86
CA ALA A 324 0.72 -0.71 15.87
C ALA A 324 1.54 -1.98 15.71
N GLY A 325 2.80 -1.95 16.12
CA GLY A 325 3.66 -3.11 16.03
C GLY A 325 5.04 -2.89 16.60
N TYR A 326 5.90 -3.85 16.30
CA TYR A 326 7.27 -3.93 16.77
C TYR A 326 8.19 -4.32 15.61
N THR A 327 9.40 -3.79 15.63
CA THR A 327 10.46 -4.18 14.69
C THR A 327 11.71 -4.51 15.45
N HIS A 328 12.37 -5.57 15.00
CA HIS A 328 13.68 -6.00 15.47
C HIS A 328 14.60 -6.21 14.28
N GLU A 329 15.73 -5.52 14.27
CA GLU A 329 16.81 -5.72 13.32
C GLU A 329 18.01 -6.35 14.04
N PHE A 330 18.47 -7.49 13.52
CA PHE A 330 19.58 -8.24 14.08
C PHE A 330 20.90 -7.79 13.47
N ALA A 331 22.01 -7.91 14.22
CA ALA A 331 23.36 -7.62 13.73
C ALA A 331 23.74 -8.42 12.46
N SER A 332 23.10 -9.58 12.25
CA SER A 332 23.28 -10.43 11.08
C SER A 332 22.64 -9.88 9.79
N GLY A 333 21.96 -8.74 9.86
CA GLY A 333 21.25 -8.11 8.75
C GLY A 333 19.85 -8.69 8.51
N TYR A 334 19.41 -9.66 9.32
CA TYR A 334 18.00 -10.08 9.34
C TYR A 334 17.16 -9.02 10.05
N HIS A 335 15.93 -8.85 9.58
CA HIS A 335 14.94 -8.03 10.26
C HIS A 335 13.62 -8.79 10.36
N ILE A 336 12.91 -8.56 11.46
CA ILE A 336 11.58 -9.09 11.72
C ILE A 336 10.69 -7.92 12.13
N ASN A 337 9.51 -7.85 11.52
CA ASN A 337 8.46 -6.92 11.89
C ASN A 337 7.19 -7.72 12.18
N TYR A 338 6.54 -7.38 13.28
CA TYR A 338 5.20 -7.84 13.60
C TYR A 338 4.30 -6.61 13.77
N GLY A 339 3.14 -6.63 13.16
CA GLY A 339 2.19 -5.53 13.22
C GLY A 339 0.75 -5.97 13.23
N LEU A 340 -0.08 -5.17 13.88
CA LEU A 340 -1.53 -5.21 13.79
C LEU A 340 -2.01 -3.96 13.05
N ARG A 341 -3.03 -4.14 12.23
CA ARG A 341 -3.73 -3.06 11.56
C ARG A 341 -5.23 -3.32 11.64
N GLY A 342 -6.00 -2.25 11.68
CA GLY A 342 -7.43 -2.35 11.48
C GLY A 342 -8.02 -1.04 11.00
N HIS A 343 -9.22 -1.13 10.45
CA HIS A 343 -9.98 0.04 10.03
C HIS A 343 -11.46 -0.09 10.37
N THR A 344 -12.13 1.07 10.39
CA THR A 344 -13.59 1.13 10.50
C THR A 344 -14.25 0.49 9.29
N SER A 345 -15.50 0.07 9.46
CA SER A 345 -16.31 -0.49 8.39
C SER A 345 -16.37 0.36 7.12
N GLU A 346 -16.22 -0.29 5.97
CA GLU A 346 -16.35 0.32 4.64
C GLU A 346 -17.80 0.28 4.11
N ILE A 347 -18.59 -0.73 4.50
CA ILE A 347 -19.94 -0.99 3.99
C ILE A 347 -20.96 -0.48 5.00
N ARG A 348 -21.95 0.31 4.58
CA ARG A 348 -22.89 0.98 5.51
C ARG A 348 -23.87 0.08 6.23
N GLU A 349 -24.36 -0.95 5.55
CA GLU A 349 -25.46 -1.80 6.03
C GLU A 349 -25.20 -3.27 5.67
N GLY A 350 -25.94 -4.19 6.28
CA GLY A 350 -25.79 -5.62 6.05
C GLY A 350 -24.72 -6.27 6.92
N LYS A 351 -24.42 -7.54 6.65
CA LYS A 351 -23.39 -8.32 7.36
C LYS A 351 -22.01 -7.70 7.17
N GLY A 352 -21.75 -7.11 6.01
CA GLY A 352 -20.51 -6.43 5.66
C GLY A 352 -20.20 -5.19 6.51
N ASP A 353 -21.17 -4.67 7.27
CA ASP A 353 -20.95 -3.52 8.16
C ASP A 353 -20.20 -3.90 9.44
N ARG A 354 -18.87 -3.94 9.36
CA ARG A 354 -18.01 -4.29 10.50
C ARG A 354 -16.60 -3.72 10.40
N ASN A 355 -15.98 -3.52 11.56
CA ASN A 355 -14.58 -3.13 11.64
C ASN A 355 -13.68 -4.33 11.34
N VAL A 356 -12.62 -4.08 10.60
CA VAL A 356 -11.67 -5.10 10.13
C VAL A 356 -10.37 -4.96 10.91
N ILE A 357 -9.79 -6.07 11.35
CA ILE A 357 -8.48 -6.10 12.03
C ILE A 357 -7.71 -7.32 11.54
N TRP A 358 -6.47 -7.12 11.13
CA TRP A 358 -5.57 -8.18 10.70
C TRP A 358 -4.17 -7.98 11.29
N GLY A 359 -3.39 -9.05 11.33
CA GLY A 359 -1.99 -9.00 11.70
C GLY A 359 -1.09 -9.40 10.54
N GLY A 360 0.18 -9.04 10.65
CA GLY A 360 1.18 -9.37 9.66
C GLY A 360 2.55 -9.59 10.27
N ILE A 361 3.30 -10.52 9.68
CA ILE A 361 4.71 -10.74 9.95
C ILE A 361 5.47 -10.47 8.67
N MET A 362 6.57 -9.73 8.79
CA MET A 362 7.53 -9.52 7.72
C MET A 362 8.90 -9.96 8.19
N VAL A 363 9.58 -10.73 7.34
CA VAL A 363 10.97 -11.12 7.53
C VAL A 363 11.75 -10.66 6.31
N GLY A 364 12.97 -10.21 6.52
CA GLY A 364 13.85 -10.00 5.38
C GLY A 364 15.30 -9.88 5.78
N LYS A 365 16.12 -9.57 4.78
CA LYS A 365 17.56 -9.60 4.92
C LYS A 365 18.23 -8.53 4.08
N SER A 366 19.16 -7.82 4.73
CA SER A 366 20.12 -6.98 4.04
C SER A 366 21.25 -7.84 3.49
N LEU A 367 21.48 -7.81 2.17
CA LEU A 367 22.64 -8.50 1.58
C LEU A 367 23.89 -7.67 1.91
N ILE A 368 24.85 -8.29 2.57
CA ILE A 368 26.16 -7.69 2.90
C ILE A 368 27.07 -7.92 1.72
#